data_AF-T0TVP2-F1
#
_entry.id   AF-T0TVP2-F1
#
_cell.length_a   1.000
_cell.length_b   1.000
_cell.length_c   1.000
_cell.angle_alpha   90.00
_cell.angle_beta   90.00
_cell.angle_gamma   90.00
#
_symmetry.space_group_name_H-M   'P 1'
#
loop_
_entity.id
_entity.type
_entity.pdbx_description
1 polymer ?
#
loop_
_entity_poly.entity_id
_entity_poly.type
_entity_poly.pdbx_seq_one_letter_code
_entity_poly.pdbx_strand_id
1 'polypeptide(L)'
;MKDIRIAIDGPASSGKSTVAKIIAKNLGYTYLDTGAMYRSATYLALQNGLTEDNVPEILEQLSQHPVSFGKAADGSQQVYVGDVDVTHPIRDNQVTNNVSWVAAIPEVRKESLFLNNNALLRKEPLSWTVEILVQLSYQMLNLRFS
;
A
#
# COMPACT_ATOMS: atom_id res chain seq x y z
N MET A 1 -17.18 18.15 8.72
CA MET A 1 -17.84 16.88 8.37
C MET A 1 -16.91 15.73 8.73
N LYS A 2 -17.43 14.54 9.02
CA LYS A 2 -16.68 13.41 9.60
C LYS A 2 -16.20 12.50 8.46
N ASP A 3 -14.90 12.27 8.34
CA ASP A 3 -14.36 11.36 7.33
C ASP A 3 -14.89 9.93 7.57
N ILE A 4 -15.55 9.34 6.57
CA ILE A 4 -15.89 7.91 6.60
C ILE A 4 -14.72 7.12 6.04
N ARG A 5 -14.20 6.21 6.87
CA ARG A 5 -13.23 5.17 6.50
C ARG A 5 -13.93 3.82 6.52
N ILE A 6 -13.90 3.11 5.41
CA ILE A 6 -14.46 1.76 5.27
C ILE A 6 -13.29 0.79 5.16
N ALA A 7 -13.12 -0.06 6.17
CA ALA A 7 -12.19 -1.19 6.13
C ALA A 7 -12.90 -2.44 5.57
N ILE A 8 -12.20 -3.22 4.75
CA ILE A 8 -12.71 -4.47 4.16
C ILE A 8 -11.71 -5.59 4.43
N ASP A 9 -12.04 -6.47 5.36
CA ASP A 9 -11.19 -7.56 5.82
C ASP A 9 -11.65 -8.93 5.32
N GLY A 10 -10.72 -9.88 5.23
CA GLY A 10 -10.97 -11.25 4.77
C GLY A 10 -9.74 -11.91 4.13
N PRO A 11 -9.75 -13.23 3.90
CA PRO A 11 -8.58 -14.00 3.46
C PRO A 11 -8.01 -13.53 2.12
N ALA A 12 -6.72 -13.77 1.86
CA ALA A 12 -6.12 -13.44 0.57
C ALA A 12 -6.95 -14.04 -0.58
N SER A 13 -7.02 -13.32 -1.72
CA SER A 13 -7.80 -13.73 -2.89
C SER A 13 -9.33 -13.85 -2.72
N SER A 14 -9.93 -13.36 -1.63
CA SER A 14 -11.40 -13.38 -1.44
C SER A 14 -12.19 -12.31 -2.20
N GLY A 15 -11.55 -11.58 -3.13
CA GLY A 15 -12.22 -10.53 -3.93
C GLY A 15 -12.37 -9.16 -3.27
N LYS A 16 -11.77 -8.92 -2.08
CA LYS A 16 -11.87 -7.65 -1.33
C LYS A 16 -11.51 -6.42 -2.16
N SER A 17 -10.41 -6.48 -2.92
CA SER A 17 -9.98 -5.38 -3.77
C SER A 17 -11.01 -5.06 -4.87
N THR A 18 -11.66 -6.09 -5.42
CA THR A 18 -12.74 -5.91 -6.39
C THR A 18 -13.95 -5.25 -5.73
N VAL A 19 -14.39 -5.75 -4.58
CA VAL A 19 -15.54 -5.20 -3.84
C VAL A 19 -15.29 -3.75 -3.42
N ALA A 20 -14.11 -3.42 -2.89
CA ALA A 20 -13.82 -2.05 -2.49
C ALA A 20 -13.76 -1.09 -3.68
N LYS A 21 -13.21 -1.52 -4.83
CA LYS A 21 -13.23 -0.71 -6.07
C LYS A 21 -14.65 -0.41 -6.51
N ILE A 22 -15.55 -1.39 -6.40
CA ILE A 22 -16.98 -1.21 -6.73
C ILE A 22 -17.64 -0.24 -5.73
N ILE A 23 -17.42 -0.43 -4.42
CA ILE A 23 -17.96 0.45 -3.38
C ILE A 23 -17.46 1.88 -3.56
N ALA A 24 -16.15 2.05 -3.74
CA ALA A 24 -15.53 3.36 -3.95
C ALA A 24 -16.10 4.06 -5.18
N LYS A 25 -16.24 3.34 -6.30
CA LYS A 25 -16.87 3.87 -7.52
C LYS A 25 -18.33 4.29 -7.27
N ASN A 26 -19.13 3.44 -6.62
CA ASN A 26 -20.55 3.69 -6.43
C ASN A 26 -20.84 4.80 -5.42
N LEU A 27 -19.95 5.00 -4.44
CA LEU A 27 -20.07 6.04 -3.41
C LEU A 27 -19.30 7.32 -3.75
N GLY A 28 -18.58 7.36 -4.87
CA GLY A 28 -17.70 8.49 -5.22
C GLY A 28 -16.50 8.65 -4.27
N TYR A 29 -16.08 7.57 -3.61
CA TYR A 29 -14.96 7.57 -2.68
C TYR A 29 -13.65 7.24 -3.39
N THR A 30 -12.54 7.68 -2.81
CA THR A 30 -11.20 7.27 -3.29
C THR A 30 -10.87 5.88 -2.75
N TYR A 31 -10.43 4.98 -3.64
CA TYR A 31 -9.90 3.67 -3.29
C TYR A 31 -8.37 3.75 -3.08
N LEU A 32 -7.88 3.31 -1.92
CA LEU A 32 -6.46 3.21 -1.62
C LEU A 32 -6.00 1.74 -1.52
N ASP A 33 -5.03 1.34 -2.34
CA ASP A 33 -4.41 0.00 -2.28
C ASP A 33 -3.20 0.00 -1.32
N THR A 34 -3.49 -0.13 -0.03
CA THR A 34 -2.43 -0.19 1.00
C THR A 34 -1.52 -1.42 0.85
N GLY A 35 -1.99 -2.48 0.18
CA GLY A 35 -1.16 -3.65 -0.08
C GLY A 35 -0.06 -3.35 -1.09
N ALA A 36 -0.39 -2.64 -2.17
CA ALA A 36 0.61 -2.18 -3.14
C ALA A 36 1.61 -1.20 -2.52
N MET A 37 1.14 -0.34 -1.63
CA MET A 37 1.94 0.57 -0.81
C MET A 37 3.02 -0.17 0.00
N TYR A 38 2.64 -1.09 0.89
CA TYR A 38 3.63 -1.83 1.70
C TYR A 38 4.58 -2.68 0.85
N ARG A 39 4.07 -3.28 -0.24
CA ARG A 39 4.93 -4.03 -1.17
C ARG A 39 5.93 -3.15 -1.93
N SER A 40 5.59 -1.88 -2.17
CA SER A 40 6.53 -0.92 -2.76
C SER A 40 7.63 -0.51 -1.78
N ALA A 41 7.29 -0.30 -0.50
CA ALA A 41 8.28 -0.10 0.57
C ALA A 41 9.20 -1.32 0.71
N THR A 42 8.62 -2.52 0.63
CA THR A 42 9.38 -3.78 0.67
C THR A 42 10.30 -3.93 -0.54
N TYR A 43 9.82 -3.58 -1.73
CA TYR A 43 10.62 -3.56 -2.94
C TYR A 43 11.83 -2.63 -2.77
N LEU A 44 11.64 -1.40 -2.28
CA LEU A 44 12.75 -0.47 -2.00
C LEU A 44 13.75 -1.02 -0.99
N ALA A 45 13.28 -1.61 0.11
CA ALA A 45 14.15 -2.23 1.10
C ALA A 45 15.00 -3.34 0.47
N LEU A 46 14.38 -4.22 -0.31
CA LEU A 46 15.06 -5.34 -0.97
C LEU A 46 16.06 -4.88 -2.03
N GLN A 47 15.73 -3.87 -2.85
CA GLN A 47 16.65 -3.33 -3.86
C GLN A 47 17.90 -2.70 -3.23
N ASN A 48 17.78 -2.16 -2.02
CA ASN A 48 18.87 -1.52 -1.29
C ASN A 48 19.54 -2.43 -0.24
N GLY A 49 19.13 -3.70 -0.15
CA GLY A 49 19.69 -4.66 0.82
C GLY A 49 19.41 -4.29 2.29
N LEU A 50 18.32 -3.57 2.56
CA LEU A 50 17.94 -3.09 3.89
C LEU A 50 17.13 -4.14 4.67
N THR A 51 17.30 -4.15 5.98
CA THR A 51 16.57 -5.04 6.92
C THR A 51 15.75 -4.23 7.94
N GLU A 52 15.12 -4.93 8.88
CA GLU A 52 14.40 -4.33 10.01
C GLU A 52 15.27 -3.42 10.90
N ASP A 53 16.59 -3.55 10.83
CA ASP A 53 17.53 -2.70 11.57
C ASP A 53 17.77 -1.35 10.87
N ASN A 54 17.35 -1.20 9.62
CA ASN A 54 17.58 -0.02 8.78
C ASN A 54 16.32 0.82 8.58
N VAL A 55 15.49 0.94 9.63
CA VAL A 55 14.24 1.72 9.55
C VAL A 55 14.47 3.15 9.04
N PRO A 56 15.45 3.92 9.55
CA PRO A 56 15.69 5.28 9.07
C PRO A 56 15.99 5.34 7.56
N GLU A 57 16.81 4.42 7.06
CA GLU A 57 17.18 4.35 5.64
C GLU A 57 15.98 3.93 4.77
N ILE A 58 15.13 3.02 5.25
CA ILE A 58 13.89 2.65 4.56
C ILE A 58 12.98 3.89 4.39
N LEU A 59 12.84 4.70 5.44
CA LEU A 59 12.03 5.92 5.40
C LEU A 59 12.64 6.97 4.47
N GLU A 60 13.97 7.13 4.49
CA GLU A 60 14.67 8.02 3.57
C GLU A 60 14.45 7.61 2.11
N GLN A 61 14.58 6.31 1.80
CA GLN A 61 14.33 5.80 0.45
C GLN A 61 12.89 6.05 0.00
N LEU A 62 11.92 5.88 0.88
CA LEU A 62 10.51 6.18 0.61
C LEU A 62 10.26 7.68 0.38
N SER A 63 11.00 8.55 1.06
CA SER A 63 10.92 10.00 0.89
C SER A 63 11.50 10.44 -0.46
N GLN A 64 12.63 9.86 -0.86
CA GLN A 64 13.30 10.16 -2.13
C GLN A 64 12.56 9.56 -3.34
N HIS A 65 11.92 8.41 -3.17
CA HIS A 65 11.23 7.68 -4.23
C HIS A 65 9.76 7.46 -3.85
N PRO A 66 8.93 8.50 -3.95
CA PRO A 66 7.54 8.43 -3.52
C PRO A 66 6.76 7.41 -4.36
N VAL A 67 5.85 6.68 -3.73
CA VAL A 67 4.98 5.75 -4.46
C VAL A 67 3.79 6.49 -5.03
N SER A 68 3.50 6.23 -6.30
CA SER A 68 2.35 6.80 -6.98
C SER A 68 1.53 5.75 -7.72
N PHE A 69 0.27 6.08 -7.98
CA PHE A 69 -0.69 5.20 -8.62
C PHE A 69 -1.18 5.79 -9.94
N GLY A 70 -1.16 4.96 -10.97
CA GLY A 70 -1.68 5.27 -12.29
C GLY A 70 -2.80 4.32 -12.72
N LYS A 71 -3.37 4.62 -13.88
CA LYS A 71 -4.27 3.71 -14.60
C LYS A 71 -3.73 3.53 -16.02
N ALA A 72 -3.56 2.27 -16.43
CA ALA A 72 -3.26 1.94 -17.81
C ALA A 72 -4.51 2.08 -18.70
N ALA A 73 -4.32 2.02 -20.02
CA ALA A 73 -5.39 2.15 -21.01
C ALA A 73 -6.47 1.06 -20.88
N ASP A 74 -6.11 -0.12 -20.40
CA ASP A 74 -7.03 -1.23 -20.12
C ASP A 74 -7.77 -1.09 -18.77
N GLY A 75 -7.52 0.00 -18.04
CA GLY A 75 -8.09 0.27 -16.73
C GLY A 75 -7.42 -0.47 -15.57
N SER A 76 -6.37 -1.24 -15.83
CA SER A 76 -5.55 -1.85 -14.78
C SER A 76 -4.79 -0.78 -13.99
N GLN A 77 -4.50 -1.08 -12.72
CA GLN A 77 -3.79 -0.16 -11.83
C GLN A 77 -2.29 -0.32 -12.03
N GLN A 78 -1.61 0.80 -12.28
CA GLN A 78 -0.15 0.87 -12.29
C GLN A 78 0.35 1.44 -10.97
N VAL A 79 1.54 1.02 -10.56
CA VAL A 79 2.21 1.44 -9.34
C VAL A 79 3.64 1.83 -9.68
N TYR A 80 4.07 3.00 -9.21
CA TYR A 80 5.40 3.53 -9.47
C TYR A 80 6.11 3.85 -8.17
N VAL A 81 7.43 3.72 -8.17
CA VAL A 81 8.34 4.17 -7.11
C VAL A 81 9.26 5.22 -7.75
N GLY A 82 9.08 6.49 -7.39
CA GLY A 82 9.60 7.59 -8.20
C GLY A 82 9.04 7.49 -9.63
N ASP A 83 9.92 7.38 -10.62
CA ASP A 83 9.56 7.25 -12.04
C ASP A 83 9.57 5.79 -12.55
N VAL A 84 9.86 4.82 -11.68
CA VAL A 84 10.00 3.41 -12.07
C VAL A 84 8.66 2.69 -11.94
N ASP A 85 8.15 2.09 -13.02
CA ASP A 85 6.98 1.20 -12.97
C ASP A 85 7.36 -0.09 -12.22
N VAL A 86 6.74 -0.29 -11.06
CA VAL A 86 6.94 -1.45 -10.19
C VAL A 86 5.70 -2.33 -10.11
N THR A 87 4.72 -2.14 -11.00
CA THR A 87 3.41 -2.83 -11.00
C THR A 87 3.57 -4.35 -10.89
N HIS A 88 4.45 -4.95 -11.69
CA HIS A 88 4.73 -6.39 -11.60
C HIS A 88 5.74 -6.74 -10.50
N PRO A 89 6.91 -6.07 -10.39
CA PRO A 89 7.91 -6.38 -9.38
C PRO A 89 7.39 -6.44 -7.94
N ILE A 90 6.49 -5.53 -7.54
CA ILE A 90 5.93 -5.53 -6.18
C ILE A 90 5.05 -6.77 -5.89
N ARG A 91 4.73 -7.59 -6.89
CA ARG A 91 3.91 -8.80 -6.75
C ARG A 91 4.75 -10.09 -6.80
N ASP A 92 6.06 -9.97 -6.96
CA ASP A 92 6.96 -11.12 -6.98
C ASP A 92 7.02 -11.82 -5.62
N ASN A 93 7.41 -13.10 -5.65
CA ASN A 93 7.50 -13.93 -4.46
C ASN A 93 8.44 -13.35 -3.41
N GLN A 94 9.56 -12.75 -3.81
CA GLN A 94 10.53 -12.16 -2.89
C GLN A 94 9.89 -11.00 -2.09
N VAL A 95 9.11 -10.15 -2.75
CA VAL A 95 8.38 -9.06 -2.10
C VAL A 95 7.26 -9.62 -1.22
N THR A 96 6.48 -10.57 -1.73
CA THR A 96 5.38 -11.21 -1.00
C THR A 96 5.83 -11.89 0.28
N ASN A 97 7.02 -12.50 0.28
CA ASN A 97 7.58 -13.18 1.44
C ASN A 97 8.15 -12.21 2.50
N ASN A 98 8.47 -10.97 2.12
CA ASN A 98 9.11 -9.99 3.00
C ASN A 98 8.17 -8.86 3.45
N VAL A 99 7.05 -8.67 2.78
CA VAL A 99 6.16 -7.53 3.07
C VAL A 99 5.61 -7.53 4.51
N SER A 100 5.50 -8.70 5.15
CA SER A 100 4.98 -8.82 6.52
C SER A 100 5.83 -8.07 7.54
N TRP A 101 7.17 -8.17 7.46
CA TRP A 101 8.05 -7.49 8.43
C TRP A 101 8.09 -5.99 8.17
N VAL A 102 8.12 -5.57 6.90
CA VAL A 102 8.08 -4.14 6.52
C VAL A 102 6.78 -3.49 6.97
N ALA A 103 5.65 -4.15 6.76
CA ALA A 103 4.34 -3.66 7.18
C ALA A 103 4.15 -3.65 8.71
N ALA A 104 4.98 -4.39 9.46
CA ALA A 104 4.97 -4.38 10.92
C ALA A 104 5.69 -3.17 11.52
N ILE A 105 6.56 -2.48 10.76
CA ILE A 105 7.32 -1.31 11.21
C ILE A 105 6.35 -0.15 11.49
N PRO A 106 6.22 0.33 12.74
CA PRO A 106 5.30 1.40 13.10
C PRO A 106 5.52 2.69 12.33
N GLU A 107 6.77 3.02 12.04
CA GLU A 107 7.19 4.20 11.28
C GLU A 107 6.71 4.09 9.84
N VAL A 108 6.89 2.95 9.16
CA VAL A 108 6.36 2.73 7.80
C VAL A 108 4.82 2.85 7.77
N ARG A 109 4.14 2.47 8.85
CA ARG A 109 2.69 2.67 9.00
C ARG A 109 2.31 4.12 9.32
N LYS A 110 3.19 4.88 9.99
CA LYS A 110 2.98 6.25 10.49
C LYS A 110 3.47 7.33 9.52
N GLU A 111 4.40 7.00 8.62
CA GLU A 111 4.93 7.88 7.57
C GLU A 111 3.75 8.29 6.68
N SER A 112 3.04 9.33 7.13
CA SER A 112 1.67 9.69 6.75
C SER A 112 1.37 9.51 5.26
N LEU A 113 0.51 8.55 4.89
CA LEU A 113 -0.23 8.59 3.62
C LEU A 113 0.63 8.66 2.32
N PHE A 114 1.83 8.06 2.19
CA PHE A 114 2.66 8.14 0.95
C PHE A 114 2.97 9.57 0.43
N LEU A 115 2.81 10.60 1.27
CA LEU A 115 3.22 12.01 1.07
C LEU A 115 2.55 12.87 -0.03
N ASN A 116 1.70 12.34 -0.92
CA ASN A 116 0.59 13.06 -1.57
C ASN A 116 0.10 12.26 -2.78
N ASN A 117 -1.17 11.88 -2.79
CA ASN A 117 -1.92 11.62 -4.03
C ASN A 117 -2.10 12.94 -4.84
N ASN A 118 -1.02 13.66 -5.19
CA ASN A 118 -1.09 15.01 -5.79
C ASN A 118 -1.60 15.04 -7.23
N ALA A 119 -1.75 13.89 -7.90
CA ALA A 119 -2.44 13.84 -9.19
C ALA A 119 -3.97 13.64 -9.04
N LEU A 120 -4.44 12.97 -7.98
CA LEU A 120 -5.86 12.62 -7.81
C LEU A 120 -6.59 13.46 -6.76
N LEU A 121 -5.94 13.99 -5.72
CA LEU A 121 -6.62 14.71 -4.63
C LEU A 121 -6.61 16.23 -4.77
N ARG A 122 -5.92 16.82 -5.76
CA ARG A 122 -5.77 18.28 -5.84
C ARG A 122 -6.96 19.03 -6.44
N LYS A 123 -8.02 18.35 -6.90
CA LYS A 123 -9.14 19.06 -7.54
C LYS A 123 -10.39 19.26 -6.70
N GLU A 124 -10.59 18.56 -5.59
CA GLU A 124 -11.82 18.72 -4.80
C GLU A 124 -11.55 18.49 -3.30
N PRO A 125 -12.25 19.19 -2.38
CA PRO A 125 -12.14 18.93 -0.95
C PRO A 125 -12.68 17.53 -0.65
N LEU A 126 -11.78 16.57 -0.45
CA LEU A 126 -12.14 15.17 -0.22
C LEU A 126 -12.67 14.99 1.19
N SER A 127 -13.91 14.52 1.27
CA SER A 127 -14.58 14.17 2.53
C SER A 127 -14.65 12.66 2.79
N TRP A 128 -14.15 11.79 1.88
CA TRP A 128 -14.41 10.34 1.96
C TRP A 128 -13.30 9.46 1.33
N THR A 129 -12.69 8.53 2.10
CA THR A 129 -11.64 7.59 1.63
C THR A 129 -11.94 6.15 2.07
N VAL A 130 -11.91 5.18 1.15
CA VAL A 130 -11.97 3.74 1.47
C VAL A 130 -10.55 3.19 1.54
N GLU A 131 -10.16 2.73 2.72
CA GLU A 131 -8.87 2.10 2.98
C GLU A 131 -9.08 0.58 3.06
N ILE A 132 -8.58 -0.19 2.08
CA ILE A 132 -8.46 -1.63 2.31
C ILE A 132 -7.17 -1.85 3.06
N LEU A 133 -7.25 -2.25 4.33
CA LEU A 133 -6.16 -2.96 4.98
C LEU A 133 -6.19 -4.39 4.43
N VAL A 134 -5.34 -4.70 3.44
CA VAL A 134 -5.11 -6.10 3.13
C VAL A 134 -4.22 -6.61 4.25
N GLN A 135 -4.84 -7.30 5.21
CA GLN A 135 -4.11 -8.01 6.25
C GLN A 135 -3.20 -9.03 5.56
N LEU A 136 -1.95 -8.64 5.37
CA LEU A 136 -0.85 -9.53 5.07
C LEU A 136 -0.84 -10.52 6.23
N SER A 137 -1.39 -11.70 5.96
CA SER A 137 -1.41 -12.89 6.81
C SER A 137 -0.93 -12.65 8.25
N TYR A 138 -1.84 -12.20 9.10
CA TYR A 138 -1.68 -12.22 10.57
C TYR A 138 -1.50 -13.66 11.13
N GLN A 139 -1.45 -14.68 10.27
CA GLN A 139 -1.31 -16.08 10.65
C GLN A 139 0.14 -16.56 10.85
N MET A 140 1.18 -15.74 10.62
CA MET A 140 2.56 -16.15 10.93
C MET A 140 3.15 -15.56 12.22
N LEU A 141 2.53 -14.55 12.84
CA LEU A 141 3.11 -13.85 14.00
C LEU A 141 2.60 -14.35 15.37
N ASN A 142 1.70 -15.33 15.44
CA ASN A 142 1.17 -15.88 16.69
C ASN A 142 1.52 -17.37 16.95
N LEU A 143 2.57 -17.91 16.32
CA LEU A 143 3.04 -19.28 16.60
C LEU A 143 4.43 -19.38 17.23
N ARG A 144 5.01 -18.27 17.72
CA ARG A 144 6.26 -18.31 18.49
C ARG A 144 6.25 -17.36 19.68
N PHE A 145 5.29 -17.55 20.57
CA PHE A 145 5.50 -17.31 22.00
C PHE A 145 4.75 -18.40 22.78
N SER A 146 5.47 -19.48 23.04
CA SER A 146 5.23 -20.47 24.09
C SER A 146 6.53 -20.63 24.87
#